data_AF-A0A810A747-F1
#
_entry.id   AF-A0A810A747-F1
#
_cell.length_a   1.000
_cell.length_b   1.000
_cell.length_c   1.000
_cell.angle_alpha   90.00
_cell.angle_beta   90.00
_cell.angle_gamma   90.00
#
_symmetry.space_group_name_H-M   'P 1'
#
loop_
_entity.id
_entity.type
_entity.pdbx_description
1 polymer ?
#
loop_
_entity_poly.entity_id
_entity_poly.type
_entity_poly.pdbx_seq_one_letter_code
_entity_poly.pdbx_strand_id
1 'polypeptide(L)'
;MTGDREEPTRVITKLEGVRHVLHSAIRCQLAGEDPFAVHILAQSAEKVLVDVLKAQGIADPFYAMLKPEGQNEFFAAYREPVNFLKHADKDHDGLLPVYDIVRASDLAILGSIVRLLTLGEPVTGHMRVFLIFVSAQFPNTINLKAFQGLAEFLSGEHARGTTRGNLAADLYAAIGNDQGCQEERYVDLADVAAANLSPIRSPIDCVR
;
A
#
# COMPACT_ATOMS: atom_id res chain seq x y z
N MET A 1 5.01 36.62 11.62
CA MET A 1 3.92 36.44 10.64
C MET A 1 3.36 35.05 10.82
N THR A 2 2.52 34.86 11.83
CA THR A 2 1.67 33.68 11.99
C THR A 2 0.43 33.95 11.15
N GLY A 3 0.47 33.56 9.88
CA GLY A 3 -0.75 33.60 9.08
C GLY A 3 -1.78 32.68 9.71
N ASP A 4 -3.00 33.18 9.91
CA ASP A 4 -4.16 32.39 10.30
C ASP A 4 -4.27 31.22 9.30
N ARG A 5 -3.84 30.03 9.71
CA ARG A 5 -4.21 28.82 9.01
C ARG A 5 -5.61 28.48 9.49
N GLU A 6 -6.50 28.16 8.57
CA GLU A 6 -7.80 27.58 8.93
C GLU A 6 -7.61 26.41 9.90
N GLU A 7 -8.48 26.32 10.91
CA GLU A 7 -8.47 25.23 11.88
C GLU A 7 -8.63 23.88 11.16
N PRO A 8 -7.82 22.86 11.49
CA PRO A 8 -7.90 21.56 10.83
C PRO A 8 -9.25 20.89 11.12
N THR A 9 -9.87 20.33 10.08
CA THR A 9 -11.17 19.63 10.19
C THR A 9 -11.06 18.31 10.97
N ARG A 10 -9.88 17.66 10.94
CA ARG A 10 -9.54 16.48 11.74
C ARG A 10 -8.03 16.31 11.86
N VAL A 11 -7.61 15.43 12.76
CA VAL A 11 -6.22 15.01 12.93
C VAL A 11 -6.10 13.51 12.71
N ILE A 12 -4.98 13.07 12.13
CA ILE A 12 -4.64 11.65 11.98
C ILE A 12 -3.22 11.38 12.46
N THR A 13 -3.02 10.17 12.97
CA THR A 13 -1.71 9.61 13.27
C THR A 13 -0.94 9.25 12.00
N LYS A 14 0.37 9.04 12.13
CA LYS A 14 1.20 8.55 11.03
C LYS A 14 0.72 7.20 10.50
N LEU A 15 0.33 6.29 11.39
CA LEU A 15 -0.10 4.93 11.01
C LEU A 15 -1.48 4.96 10.32
N GLU A 16 -2.40 5.82 10.77
CA GLU A 16 -3.64 6.08 10.02
C GLU A 16 -3.35 6.57 8.61
N GLY A 17 -2.49 7.59 8.46
CA GLY A 17 -2.08 8.10 7.15
C GLY A 17 -1.46 7.03 6.25
N VAL A 18 -0.63 6.14 6.81
CA VAL A 18 -0.07 5.00 6.09
C VAL A 18 -1.17 4.02 5.66
N ARG A 19 -2.15 3.71 6.51
CA ARG A 19 -3.27 2.82 6.16
C ARG A 19 -4.07 3.36 4.97
N HIS A 20 -4.41 4.66 4.98
CA HIS A 20 -5.09 5.31 3.85
C HIS A 20 -4.35 5.10 2.51
N VAL A 21 -3.03 5.30 2.50
CA VAL A 21 -2.19 5.15 1.31
C VAL A 21 -2.07 3.67 0.91
N LEU A 22 -1.87 2.78 1.87
CA LEU A 22 -1.73 1.34 1.62
C LEU A 22 -3.02 0.71 1.09
N HIS A 23 -4.18 1.03 1.67
CA HIS A 23 -5.47 0.57 1.17
C HIS A 23 -5.73 1.05 -0.27
N SER A 24 -5.33 2.29 -0.57
CA SER A 24 -5.40 2.83 -1.93
C SER A 24 -4.48 2.08 -2.89
N ALA A 25 -3.22 1.80 -2.49
CA ALA A 25 -2.31 0.98 -3.27
C ALA A 25 -2.87 -0.42 -3.57
N ILE A 26 -3.47 -1.08 -2.56
CA ILE A 26 -4.11 -2.40 -2.71
C ILE A 26 -5.25 -2.36 -3.72
N ARG A 27 -6.15 -1.36 -3.60
CA ARG A 27 -7.28 -1.20 -4.53
C ARG A 27 -6.77 -0.98 -5.96
N CYS A 28 -5.82 -0.08 -6.15
CA CYS A 28 -5.22 0.17 -7.47
C CYS A 28 -4.53 -1.09 -8.03
N GLN A 29 -3.79 -1.82 -7.19
CA GLN A 29 -3.08 -3.03 -7.61
C GLN A 29 -4.03 -4.11 -8.12
N LEU A 30 -5.17 -4.29 -7.44
CA LEU A 30 -6.17 -5.32 -7.79
C LEU A 30 -7.09 -4.86 -8.92
N ALA A 31 -7.34 -3.56 -9.05
CA ALA A 31 -8.05 -2.97 -10.18
C ALA A 31 -7.25 -3.00 -11.50
N GLY A 32 -5.97 -3.34 -11.44
CA GLY A 32 -5.10 -3.34 -12.63
C GLY A 32 -4.73 -1.93 -13.10
N GLU A 33 -4.65 -0.97 -12.18
CA GLU A 33 -4.22 0.40 -12.45
C GLU A 33 -2.74 0.48 -12.87
N ASP A 34 -2.32 1.68 -13.29
CA ASP A 34 -0.94 1.94 -13.71
C ASP A 34 0.09 1.48 -12.64
N PRO A 35 1.05 0.61 -13.01
CA PRO A 35 1.94 -0.01 -12.05
C PRO A 35 2.96 0.95 -11.44
N PHE A 36 3.30 2.07 -12.11
CA PHE A 36 4.18 3.09 -11.54
C PHE A 36 3.46 3.89 -10.46
N ALA A 37 2.19 4.25 -10.70
CA ALA A 37 1.36 4.91 -9.69
C ALA A 37 1.21 4.01 -8.45
N VAL A 38 0.91 2.73 -8.65
CA VAL A 38 0.81 1.75 -7.55
C VAL A 38 2.15 1.63 -6.80
N HIS A 39 3.27 1.58 -7.53
CA HIS A 39 4.60 1.48 -6.92
C HIS A 39 4.92 2.68 -6.04
N ILE A 40 4.61 3.90 -6.50
CA ILE A 40 4.79 5.13 -5.72
C ILE A 40 3.96 5.08 -4.44
N LEU A 41 2.68 4.69 -4.52
CA LEU A 41 1.82 4.59 -3.33
C LEU A 41 2.39 3.59 -2.31
N ALA A 42 2.76 2.40 -2.78
CA ALA A 42 3.28 1.34 -1.92
C ALA A 42 4.62 1.73 -1.26
N GLN A 43 5.57 2.26 -2.02
CA GLN A 43 6.86 2.73 -1.50
C GLN A 43 6.73 3.93 -0.55
N SER A 44 5.75 4.81 -0.80
CA SER A 44 5.48 5.94 0.09
C SER A 44 4.99 5.47 1.46
N ALA A 45 4.08 4.48 1.49
CA ALA A 45 3.65 3.83 2.72
C ALA A 45 4.81 3.11 3.43
N GLU A 46 5.59 2.32 2.68
CA GLU A 46 6.71 1.57 3.21
C GLU A 46 7.76 2.47 3.87
N LYS A 47 8.14 3.57 3.21
CA LYS A 47 9.17 4.48 3.72
C LYS A 47 8.82 5.03 5.09
N VAL A 48 7.56 5.41 5.30
CA VAL A 48 7.09 5.90 6.61
C VAL A 48 7.20 4.81 7.67
N LEU A 49 6.83 3.56 7.34
CA LEU A 49 6.91 2.43 8.27
C LEU A 49 8.34 2.08 8.65
N VAL A 50 9.27 2.11 7.69
CA VAL A 50 10.70 1.91 7.95
C VAL A 50 11.22 2.97 8.93
N ASP A 51 10.82 4.23 8.77
CA ASP A 51 11.24 5.31 9.68
C ASP A 51 10.64 5.14 11.07
N VAL A 52 9.38 4.71 11.17
CA VAL A 52 8.72 4.44 12.46
C VAL A 52 9.41 3.29 13.20
N LEU A 53 9.68 2.17 12.53
CA LEU A 53 10.41 1.04 13.11
C LEU A 53 11.79 1.46 13.62
N LYS A 54 12.53 2.21 12.79
CA LYS A 54 13.84 2.76 13.16
C LYS A 54 13.76 3.66 14.39
N ALA A 55 12.78 4.55 14.45
CA ALA A 55 12.56 5.46 15.58
C ALA A 55 12.22 4.69 16.88
N GLN A 56 11.57 3.53 16.77
CA GLN A 56 11.23 2.66 17.91
C GLN A 56 12.33 1.64 18.25
N GLY A 57 13.44 1.60 17.50
CA GLY A 57 14.51 0.62 17.70
C GLY A 57 14.10 -0.82 17.35
N ILE A 58 13.06 -1.00 16.53
CA ILE A 58 12.56 -2.30 16.11
C ILE A 58 13.25 -2.68 14.79
N ALA A 59 13.78 -3.91 14.73
CA ALA A 59 14.39 -4.44 13.51
C ALA A 59 13.34 -4.59 12.39
N ASP A 60 13.73 -4.25 11.15
CA ASP A 60 12.81 -4.34 10.02
C ASP A 60 12.52 -5.81 9.66
N PRO A 61 11.27 -6.30 9.81
CA PRO A 61 10.92 -7.69 9.57
C PRO A 61 11.07 -8.09 8.10
N PHE A 62 10.97 -7.14 7.16
CA PHE A 62 11.07 -7.43 5.74
C PHE A 62 12.53 -7.70 5.33
N TYR A 63 13.51 -7.03 5.98
CA TYR A 63 14.93 -7.36 5.80
C TYR A 63 15.22 -8.80 6.22
N ALA A 64 14.59 -9.28 7.30
CA ALA A 64 14.77 -10.65 7.79
C ALA A 64 14.20 -11.73 6.84
N MET A 65 13.33 -11.35 5.90
CA MET A 65 12.80 -12.27 4.87
C MET A 65 13.76 -12.48 3.70
N LEU A 66 14.78 -11.64 3.56
CA LEU A 66 15.75 -11.69 2.47
C LEU A 66 17.04 -12.37 2.94
N LYS A 67 17.66 -13.15 2.04
CA LYS A 67 19.00 -13.72 2.30
C LYS A 67 19.99 -12.58 2.60
N PRO A 68 20.87 -12.70 3.61
CA PRO A 68 21.83 -11.66 3.94
C PRO A 68 22.70 -11.26 2.74
N GLU A 69 23.04 -12.23 1.90
CA GLU A 69 23.77 -12.00 0.66
C GLU A 69 22.85 -11.32 -0.35
N GLY A 70 23.17 -10.07 -0.71
CA GLY A 70 22.44 -9.32 -1.74
C GLY A 70 21.31 -8.43 -1.23
N GLN A 71 21.08 -8.30 0.09
CA GLN A 71 20.03 -7.39 0.60
C GLN A 71 20.23 -5.94 0.10
N ASN A 72 21.46 -5.44 0.14
CA ASN A 72 21.75 -4.07 -0.29
C ASN A 72 21.48 -3.86 -1.78
N GLU A 73 21.86 -4.82 -2.62
CA GLU A 73 21.62 -4.78 -4.07
C GLU A 73 20.12 -4.88 -4.37
N PHE A 74 19.42 -5.81 -3.71
CA PHE A 74 17.97 -5.93 -3.81
C PHE A 74 17.29 -4.62 -3.47
N PHE A 75 17.59 -4.01 -2.31
CA PHE A 75 16.97 -2.76 -1.89
C PHE A 75 17.37 -1.55 -2.73
N ALA A 76 18.54 -1.56 -3.36
CA ALA A 76 18.93 -0.55 -4.32
C ALA A 76 18.07 -0.62 -5.58
N ALA A 77 17.99 -1.78 -6.23
CA ALA A 77 17.16 -1.99 -7.42
C ALA A 77 15.66 -1.79 -7.11
N TYR A 78 15.22 -2.25 -5.94
CA TYR A 78 13.84 -2.14 -5.49
C TYR A 78 13.37 -0.70 -5.26
N ARG A 79 14.27 0.20 -4.84
CA ARG A 79 13.96 1.62 -4.60
C ARG A 79 14.30 2.52 -5.79
N GLU A 80 14.96 1.99 -6.81
CA GLU A 80 15.35 2.75 -8.00
C GLU A 80 14.16 3.42 -8.69
N PRO A 81 13.01 2.74 -8.96
CA PRO A 81 11.89 3.37 -9.65
C PRO A 81 11.30 4.56 -8.88
N VAL A 82 11.05 4.41 -7.57
CA VAL A 82 10.48 5.52 -6.77
C VAL A 82 11.48 6.67 -6.61
N ASN A 83 12.78 6.38 -6.55
CA ASN A 83 13.80 7.42 -6.48
C ASN A 83 13.88 8.22 -7.78
N PHE A 84 13.87 7.54 -8.93
CA PHE A 84 13.82 8.17 -10.24
C PHE A 84 12.58 9.06 -10.40
N LEU A 85 11.40 8.58 -9.99
CA LEU A 85 10.16 9.33 -10.18
C LEU A 85 10.01 10.56 -9.28
N LYS A 86 10.67 10.59 -8.11
CA LYS A 86 10.52 11.70 -7.13
C LYS A 86 11.68 12.70 -7.14
N HIS A 87 12.81 12.35 -7.74
CA HIS A 87 14.00 13.19 -7.79
C HIS A 87 14.31 13.45 -9.26
N ALA A 88 13.99 14.64 -9.76
CA ALA A 88 14.39 15.09 -11.10
C ALA A 88 15.51 16.15 -11.04
N ASP A 89 15.96 16.50 -9.84
CA ASP A 89 16.97 17.54 -9.61
C ASP A 89 18.37 17.11 -10.06
N LYS A 90 18.63 15.81 -10.17
CA LYS A 90 19.96 15.24 -10.48
C LYS A 90 20.05 14.53 -11.82
N ASP A 91 18.93 14.09 -12.36
CA ASP A 91 18.79 13.18 -13.48
C ASP A 91 17.55 13.53 -14.32
N HIS A 92 17.32 14.82 -14.57
CA HIS A 92 16.17 15.30 -15.35
C HIS A 92 16.01 14.65 -16.73
N ASP A 93 17.13 14.26 -17.36
CA ASP A 93 17.16 13.52 -18.64
C ASP A 93 17.54 12.05 -18.46
N GLY A 94 17.47 11.53 -17.24
CA GLY A 94 17.78 10.15 -16.91
C GLY A 94 16.80 9.17 -17.55
N LEU A 95 17.24 7.92 -17.72
CA LEU A 95 16.41 6.82 -18.19
C LEU A 95 16.32 5.76 -17.10
N LEU A 96 15.10 5.38 -16.74
CA LEU A 96 14.85 4.29 -15.79
C LEU A 96 14.81 2.95 -16.51
N PRO A 97 15.73 2.01 -16.22
CA PRO A 97 15.56 0.63 -16.65
C PRO A 97 14.39 -0.02 -15.89
N VAL A 98 13.28 -0.27 -16.58
CA VAL A 98 12.08 -0.88 -15.99
C VAL A 98 12.17 -2.39 -16.12
N TYR A 99 12.35 -3.07 -14.99
CA TYR A 99 12.28 -4.53 -14.88
C TYR A 99 10.85 -4.97 -14.54
N ASP A 100 10.65 -5.70 -13.45
CA ASP A 100 9.33 -6.17 -13.01
C ASP A 100 8.72 -5.25 -11.94
N ILE A 101 8.26 -4.08 -12.39
CA ILE A 101 7.66 -3.08 -11.49
C ILE A 101 6.39 -3.58 -10.80
N VAL A 102 5.63 -4.46 -11.47
CA VAL A 102 4.41 -5.07 -10.91
C VAL A 102 4.78 -5.92 -9.69
N ARG A 103 5.77 -6.79 -9.82
CA ARG A 103 6.24 -7.61 -8.70
C ARG A 103 6.91 -6.79 -7.61
N ALA A 104 7.63 -5.72 -7.96
CA ALA A 104 8.19 -4.80 -6.98
C ALA A 104 7.09 -4.13 -6.15
N SER A 105 6.00 -3.71 -6.78
CA SER A 105 4.81 -3.19 -6.09
C SER A 105 4.17 -4.23 -5.18
N ASP A 106 4.02 -5.48 -5.65
CA ASP A 106 3.47 -6.55 -4.81
C ASP A 106 4.30 -6.78 -3.53
N LEU A 107 5.63 -6.72 -3.64
CA LEU A 107 6.55 -6.82 -2.51
C LEU A 107 6.50 -5.59 -1.59
N ALA A 108 6.28 -4.37 -2.12
CA ALA A 108 6.12 -3.15 -1.33
C ALA A 108 4.84 -3.13 -0.50
N ILE A 109 3.74 -3.59 -1.09
CA ILE A 109 2.49 -3.74 -0.36
C ILE A 109 2.65 -4.81 0.72
N LEU A 110 3.17 -6.00 0.39
CA LEU A 110 3.44 -7.06 1.37
C LEU A 110 4.36 -6.59 2.50
N GLY A 111 5.47 -5.94 2.16
CA GLY A 111 6.43 -5.41 3.12
C GLY A 111 5.81 -4.34 4.03
N SER A 112 4.88 -3.53 3.52
CA SER A 112 4.14 -2.56 4.33
C SER A 112 3.19 -3.25 5.32
N ILE A 113 2.48 -4.29 4.88
CA ILE A 113 1.59 -5.08 5.74
C ILE A 113 2.41 -5.71 6.88
N VAL A 114 3.49 -6.42 6.58
CA VAL A 114 4.31 -7.09 7.60
C VAL A 114 4.86 -6.11 8.65
N ARG A 115 5.26 -4.91 8.22
CA ARG A 115 5.75 -3.86 9.13
C ARG A 115 4.64 -3.29 10.02
N LEU A 116 3.45 -3.07 9.48
CA LEU A 116 2.28 -2.66 10.29
C LEU A 116 1.97 -3.70 11.38
N LEU A 117 1.97 -4.99 11.02
CA LEU A 117 1.74 -6.06 11.99
C LEU A 117 2.82 -6.12 13.07
N THR A 118 4.08 -5.88 12.70
CA THR A 118 5.20 -5.78 13.66
C THR A 118 5.04 -4.58 14.60
N LEU A 119 4.42 -3.49 14.14
CA LEU A 119 4.07 -2.32 14.95
C LEU A 119 2.78 -2.53 15.78
N GLY A 120 2.16 -3.72 15.75
CA GLY A 120 0.98 -4.06 16.53
C GLY A 120 -0.35 -3.62 15.93
N GLU A 121 -0.36 -3.19 14.67
CA GLU A 121 -1.60 -2.82 13.97
C GLU A 121 -2.43 -4.07 13.62
N PRO A 122 -3.77 -4.00 13.69
CA PRO A 122 -4.63 -5.11 13.29
C PRO A 122 -4.60 -5.33 11.77
N VAL A 123 -4.84 -6.57 11.35
CA VAL A 123 -5.03 -6.91 9.93
C VAL A 123 -6.37 -6.35 9.46
N THR A 124 -6.34 -5.43 8.49
CA THR A 124 -7.54 -4.85 7.86
C THR A 124 -8.10 -5.78 6.77
N GLY A 125 -9.34 -5.55 6.34
CA GLY A 125 -10.00 -6.23 5.23
C GLY A 125 -9.20 -6.10 3.94
N HIS A 126 -8.76 -4.89 3.59
CA HIS A 126 -7.91 -4.67 2.41
C HIS A 126 -6.60 -5.46 2.49
N MET A 127 -5.94 -5.46 3.66
CA MET A 127 -4.71 -6.24 3.87
C MET A 127 -4.96 -7.74 3.72
N ARG A 128 -6.07 -8.26 4.25
CA ARG A 128 -6.45 -9.67 4.15
C ARG A 128 -6.64 -10.09 2.69
N VAL A 129 -7.37 -9.31 1.91
CA VAL A 129 -7.57 -9.54 0.46
C VAL A 129 -6.23 -9.56 -0.27
N PHE A 130 -5.35 -8.60 0.03
CA PHE A 130 -4.03 -8.58 -0.59
C PHE A 130 -3.15 -9.77 -0.17
N LEU A 131 -3.20 -10.20 1.08
CA LEU A 131 -2.48 -11.38 1.56
C LEU A 131 -2.93 -12.66 0.83
N ILE A 132 -4.22 -12.79 0.51
CA ILE A 132 -4.75 -13.87 -0.35
C ILE A 132 -4.12 -13.78 -1.74
N PHE A 133 -4.18 -12.60 -2.36
CA PHE A 133 -3.62 -12.36 -3.70
C PHE A 133 -2.15 -12.75 -3.80
N VAL A 134 -1.31 -12.22 -2.90
CA VAL A 134 0.15 -12.41 -2.94
C VAL A 134 0.55 -13.84 -2.53
N SER A 135 -0.25 -14.54 -1.73
CA SER A 135 -0.01 -15.95 -1.38
C SER A 135 -0.13 -16.90 -2.56
N ALA A 136 -1.09 -16.64 -3.46
CA ALA A 136 -1.27 -17.44 -4.67
C ALA A 136 -0.10 -17.25 -5.66
N GLN A 137 0.52 -16.07 -5.65
CA GLN A 137 1.69 -15.78 -6.48
C GLN A 137 2.99 -16.36 -5.91
N PHE A 138 3.09 -16.50 -4.58
CA PHE A 138 4.29 -16.97 -3.89
C PHE A 138 3.99 -18.08 -2.86
N PRO A 139 3.56 -19.28 -3.32
CA PRO A 139 3.04 -20.33 -2.44
C PRO A 139 4.02 -20.85 -1.37
N ASN A 140 5.32 -20.60 -1.54
CA ASN A 140 6.38 -21.03 -0.60
C ASN A 140 7.04 -19.86 0.16
N THR A 141 6.60 -18.61 -0.06
CA THR A 141 7.24 -17.42 0.52
C THR A 141 6.53 -16.91 1.76
N ILE A 142 5.24 -17.21 1.91
CA ILE A 142 4.41 -16.72 3.01
C ILE A 142 3.92 -17.91 3.83
N ASN A 143 4.18 -17.90 5.14
CA ASN A 143 3.58 -18.86 6.06
C ASN A 143 2.12 -18.49 6.31
N LEU A 144 1.22 -18.98 5.45
CA LEU A 144 -0.21 -18.67 5.49
C LEU A 144 -0.89 -19.11 6.77
N LYS A 145 -0.31 -20.08 7.49
CA LYS A 145 -0.78 -20.53 8.81
C LYS A 145 -0.51 -19.51 9.92
N ALA A 146 0.39 -18.54 9.71
CA ALA A 146 0.65 -17.47 10.65
C ALA A 146 -0.48 -16.41 10.69
N PHE A 147 -1.41 -16.45 9.72
CA PHE A 147 -2.51 -15.49 9.60
C PHE A 147 -3.84 -16.22 9.84
N GLN A 148 -4.35 -16.13 11.07
CA GLN A 148 -5.65 -16.71 11.43
C GLN A 148 -6.78 -16.17 10.52
N GLY A 149 -7.60 -17.07 9.97
CA GLY A 149 -8.70 -16.76 9.04
C GLY A 149 -8.33 -16.75 7.55
N LEU A 150 -7.05 -16.95 7.18
CA LEU A 150 -6.63 -16.99 5.78
C LEU A 150 -6.99 -18.32 5.07
N ALA A 151 -7.01 -19.42 5.82
CA ALA A 151 -7.32 -20.75 5.31
C ALA A 151 -8.78 -20.86 4.78
N GLU A 152 -9.72 -20.16 5.39
CA GLU A 152 -11.13 -20.16 4.96
C GLU A 152 -11.30 -19.49 3.59
N PHE A 153 -10.62 -18.36 3.37
CA PHE A 153 -10.63 -17.67 2.07
C PHE A 153 -9.89 -18.43 0.96
N LEU A 154 -8.77 -19.07 1.28
CA LEU A 154 -7.96 -19.83 0.31
C LEU A 154 -8.54 -21.21 0.00
N SER A 155 -9.48 -21.71 0.81
CA SER A 155 -10.13 -23.01 0.59
C SER A 155 -11.16 -23.01 -0.55
N GLY A 156 -11.46 -21.85 -1.15
CA GLY A 156 -12.33 -21.74 -2.32
C GLY A 156 -11.69 -22.27 -3.61
N GLU A 157 -12.53 -22.73 -4.54
CA GLU A 157 -12.15 -23.19 -5.90
C GLU A 157 -11.39 -22.14 -6.74
N HIS A 158 -11.38 -20.86 -6.34
CA HIS A 158 -10.80 -19.73 -7.08
C HIS A 158 -9.28 -19.82 -7.31
N ALA A 159 -8.54 -20.57 -6.48
CA ALA A 159 -7.08 -20.52 -6.49
C ALA A 159 -6.38 -21.43 -7.54
N ARG A 160 -7.11 -22.32 -8.23
CA ARG A 160 -6.49 -23.29 -9.17
C ARG A 160 -6.80 -22.93 -10.62
N GLY A 161 -5.76 -22.54 -11.37
CA GLY A 161 -5.83 -22.34 -12.82
C GLY A 161 -6.16 -20.92 -13.30
N THR A 162 -6.24 -19.95 -12.40
CA THR A 162 -6.48 -18.54 -12.71
C THR A 162 -5.17 -17.80 -13.02
N THR A 163 -5.20 -16.80 -13.91
CA THR A 163 -4.05 -15.91 -14.15
C THR A 163 -3.94 -14.89 -13.02
N ARG A 164 -2.78 -14.23 -12.85
CA ARG A 164 -2.64 -13.09 -11.91
C ARG A 164 -3.73 -12.03 -12.13
N GLY A 165 -4.02 -11.71 -13.39
CA GLY A 165 -5.02 -10.70 -13.75
C GLY A 165 -6.45 -11.11 -13.36
N ASN A 166 -6.82 -12.37 -13.62
CA ASN A 166 -8.13 -12.88 -13.22
C ASN A 166 -8.27 -12.90 -11.69
N LEU A 167 -7.24 -13.38 -10.97
CA LEU A 167 -7.26 -13.35 -9.50
C LEU A 167 -7.36 -11.93 -8.95
N ALA A 168 -6.64 -10.98 -9.55
CA ALA A 168 -6.71 -9.57 -9.17
C ALA A 168 -8.13 -9.01 -9.37
N ALA A 169 -8.75 -9.29 -10.52
CA ALA A 169 -10.12 -8.85 -10.83
C ALA A 169 -11.16 -9.46 -9.88
N ASP A 170 -11.06 -10.77 -9.60
CA ASP A 170 -11.97 -11.47 -8.68
C ASP A 170 -11.87 -10.89 -7.27
N LEU A 171 -10.64 -10.66 -6.78
CA LEU A 171 -10.41 -10.08 -5.46
C LEU A 171 -10.77 -8.59 -5.40
N TYR A 172 -10.62 -7.84 -6.49
CA TYR A 172 -11.12 -6.46 -6.58
C TYR A 172 -12.65 -6.41 -6.51
N ALA A 173 -13.35 -7.33 -7.17
CA ALA A 173 -14.79 -7.46 -7.04
C ALA A 173 -15.19 -7.86 -5.61
N ALA A 174 -14.41 -8.72 -4.95
CA ALA A 174 -14.64 -9.11 -3.55
C ALA A 174 -14.50 -7.93 -2.59
N ILE A 175 -13.57 -6.99 -2.80
CA ILE A 175 -13.47 -5.74 -2.02
C ILE A 175 -14.80 -4.99 -1.99
N GLY A 176 -15.52 -4.96 -3.12
CA GLY A 176 -16.82 -4.31 -3.25
C GLY A 176 -17.92 -4.90 -2.36
N ASN A 177 -17.81 -6.19 -2.01
CA ASN A 177 -18.82 -6.93 -1.25
C ASN A 177 -18.39 -7.23 0.20
N ASP A 178 -17.10 -7.10 0.51
CA ASP A 178 -16.55 -7.34 1.84
C ASP A 178 -16.86 -6.17 2.78
N GLN A 179 -17.57 -6.45 3.88
CA GLN A 179 -18.00 -5.43 4.84
C GLN A 179 -16.82 -4.68 5.46
N GLY A 180 -15.75 -5.37 5.83
CA GLY A 180 -14.56 -4.75 6.42
C GLY A 180 -13.89 -3.78 5.45
N CYS A 181 -13.74 -4.19 4.19
CA CYS A 181 -13.24 -3.31 3.13
C CYS A 181 -14.14 -2.08 2.91
N GLN A 182 -15.47 -2.23 2.97
CA GLN A 182 -16.38 -1.09 2.82
C GLN A 182 -16.31 -0.11 3.98
N GLU A 183 -16.24 -0.61 5.22
CA GLU A 183 -16.08 0.22 6.43
C GLU A 183 -14.75 0.99 6.39
N GLU A 184 -13.66 0.31 6.05
CA GLU A 184 -12.34 0.92 5.89
C GLU A 184 -12.36 1.97 4.78
N ARG A 185 -12.97 1.67 3.63
CA ARG A 185 -13.08 2.61 2.52
C ARG A 185 -13.90 3.85 2.88
N TYR A 186 -14.95 3.69 3.68
CA TYR A 186 -15.76 4.81 4.17
C TYR A 186 -14.92 5.75 5.04
N VAL A 187 -14.15 5.19 5.97
CA VAL A 187 -13.20 5.97 6.79
C VAL A 187 -12.14 6.61 5.91
N ASP A 188 -11.62 5.87 4.93
CA ASP A 188 -10.55 6.32 4.06
C ASP A 188 -10.92 7.53 3.21
N LEU A 189 -12.20 7.62 2.84
CA LEU A 189 -12.74 8.63 1.94
C LEU A 189 -13.59 9.68 2.66
N ALA A 190 -13.49 9.79 4.00
CA ALA A 190 -14.26 10.75 4.78
C ALA A 190 -14.09 12.20 4.27
N ASP A 191 -12.86 12.59 3.91
CA ASP A 191 -12.58 13.93 3.39
C ASP A 191 -13.22 14.17 2.00
N VAL A 192 -13.21 13.14 1.15
CA VAL A 192 -13.88 13.18 -0.16
C VAL A 192 -15.41 13.28 0.02
N ALA A 193 -15.98 12.51 0.95
CA ALA A 193 -17.40 12.57 1.25
C ALA A 193 -17.81 13.96 1.76
N ALA A 194 -17.03 14.56 2.66
CA ALA A 194 -17.26 15.92 3.14
C ALA A 194 -17.14 16.96 2.01
N ALA A 195 -16.12 16.83 1.16
CA ALA A 195 -15.91 17.73 0.02
C ALA A 195 -17.07 17.65 -1.00
N ASN A 196 -17.59 16.45 -1.28
CA ASN A 196 -18.70 16.24 -2.20
C ASN A 196 -20.04 16.84 -1.71
N LEU A 197 -20.18 17.07 -0.41
CA LEU A 197 -21.36 17.74 0.19
C LEU A 197 -21.19 19.26 0.27
N SER A 198 -19.98 19.77 0.05
CA SER A 198 -19.67 21.19 0.15
C SER A 198 -20.07 21.92 -1.13
N PRO A 199 -20.64 23.13 -1.04
CA PRO A 199 -20.92 23.94 -2.23
C PRO A 199 -19.61 24.32 -2.92
N ILE A 200 -19.61 24.32 -4.26
CA ILE A 200 -18.49 24.80 -5.07
C ILE A 200 -18.27 26.28 -4.74
N ARG A 201 -17.13 26.61 -4.12
CA ARG A 201 -16.72 27.99 -3.88
C ARG A 201 -16.08 28.57 -5.14
N SER A 202 -16.28 29.87 -5.38
CA SER A 202 -15.55 30.58 -6.43
C SER A 202 -14.05 30.57 -6.09
N PRO A 203 -13.13 30.41 -7.06
CA PRO A 203 -11.69 30.46 -6.82
C PRO A 203 -11.22 31.73 -6.10
N ILE A 204 -11.99 32.83 -6.22
CA ILE A 204 -11.71 34.13 -5.60
C ILE A 204 -11.95 34.10 -4.08
N ASP A 205 -12.83 33.21 -3.60
CA ASP A 205 -13.22 33.11 -2.20
C ASP A 205 -12.29 32.19 -1.37
N CYS A 206 -11.33 31.51 -2.03
CA CYS A 206 -10.40 30.56 -1.39
C CYS A 206 -9.02 31.16 -1.03
N VAL A 207 -8.81 32.47 -1.28
CA VAL A 207 -7.52 33.16 -1.07
C VAL A 207 -7.59 34.17 0.10
N ARG A 208 -8.68 34.19 0.86
CA ARG A 208 -8.84 35.10 2.01
C ARG A 208 -8.75 34.37 3.33
#